data_AF-A0A645H0B5-F1
#
_entry.id   AF-A0A645H0B5-F1
#
_cell.length_a   1.000
_cell.length_b   1.000
_cell.length_c   1.000
_cell.angle_alpha   90.00
_cell.angle_beta   90.00
_cell.angle_gamma   90.00
#
_symmetry.space_group_name_H-M   'P 1'
#
loop_
_entity.id
_entity.type
_entity.pdbx_description
1 polymer ?
#
loop_
_entity_poly.entity_id
_entity_poly.type
_entity_poly.pdbx_seq_one_letter_code
_entity_poly.pdbx_strand_id
1 'polypeptide(L)'
;MQTEEQAKEILEAEKNILKYQILEGKLMNDNDIKLDYADVLGQAEQLVRNQLAMYGIHHLGDEEVQKYAVEMLKDQEQVRQISSEVAMAKLEDVILEKATKKETKISHDEFLEELKK
;
A
#
# COMPACT_ATOMS: atom_id res chain seq x y z
N MET A 1 18.09 -20.91 20.77
CA MET A 1 19.07 -19.81 20.79
C MET A 1 19.26 -19.40 19.35
N GLN A 2 18.88 -18.18 18.95
CA GLN A 2 19.13 -17.70 17.59
C GLN A 2 20.64 -17.63 17.36
N THR A 3 21.12 -18.09 16.21
CA THR A 3 22.55 -18.03 15.87
C THR A 3 22.97 -16.58 15.61
N GLU A 4 24.24 -16.26 15.78
CA GLU A 4 24.77 -14.91 15.54
C GLU A 4 24.47 -14.40 14.11
N GLU A 5 24.40 -15.33 13.15
CA GLU A 5 24.03 -15.07 11.76
C GLU A 5 22.55 -14.68 11.62
N GLN A 6 21.63 -15.41 12.26
CA GLN A 6 20.20 -15.06 12.32
C GLN A 6 19.97 -13.71 12.99
N ALA A 7 20.72 -13.38 14.04
CA ALA A 7 20.61 -12.08 14.71
C ALA A 7 21.05 -10.92 13.80
N LYS A 8 22.07 -11.12 12.96
CA LYS A 8 22.52 -10.12 11.98
C LYS A 8 21.51 -9.91 10.85
N GLU A 9 20.92 -10.98 10.35
CA GLU A 9 19.86 -10.91 9.31
C GLU A 9 18.63 -10.15 9.81
N ILE A 10 18.15 -10.45 11.02
CA ILE A 10 17.02 -9.74 11.64
C ILE A 10 17.34 -8.26 11.78
N LEU A 11 18.52 -7.92 12.28
CA LEU A 11 18.95 -6.53 12.46
C LEU A 11 19.00 -5.75 11.15
N GLU A 12 19.52 -6.35 10.08
CA GLU A 12 19.56 -5.70 8.76
C GLU A 12 18.16 -5.53 8.15
N ALA A 13 17.27 -6.52 8.33
CA ALA A 13 15.87 -6.39 7.92
C ALA A 13 15.16 -5.25 8.66
N GLU A 14 15.30 -5.18 9.99
CA GLU A 14 14.71 -4.12 10.82
C GLU A 14 15.23 -2.73 10.45
N LYS A 15 16.54 -2.58 10.20
CA LYS A 15 17.12 -1.31 9.75
C LYS A 15 16.53 -0.85 8.42
N ASN A 16 16.37 -1.77 7.47
CA ASN A 16 15.78 -1.44 6.18
C ASN A 16 14.33 -0.98 6.33
N ILE A 17 13.52 -1.71 7.12
CA ILE A 17 12.13 -1.32 7.40
C ILE A 17 12.08 0.09 8.02
N LEU A 18 12.88 0.34 9.05
CA LEU A 18 12.92 1.64 9.72
C LEU A 18 13.34 2.76 8.78
N LYS A 19 14.33 2.50 7.91
CA LYS A 19 14.78 3.46 6.90
C LYS A 19 13.65 3.82 5.93
N TYR A 20 12.87 2.84 5.47
CA TYR A 20 11.73 3.09 4.59
C TYR A 20 10.62 3.87 5.30
N GLN A 21 10.30 3.53 6.55
CA GLN A 21 9.31 4.28 7.35
C GLN A 21 9.72 5.75 7.55
N ILE A 22 11.01 6.01 7.81
CA ILE A 22 11.54 7.39 7.94
C ILE A 22 11.45 8.13 6.59
N LEU A 23 11.81 7.47 5.48
CA LEU A 23 11.72 8.05 4.15
C LEU A 23 10.27 8.40 3.81
N GLU A 24 9.35 7.47 4.03
CA GLU A 24 7.92 7.62 3.81
C GLU A 24 7.38 8.82 4.58
N GLY A 25 7.60 8.86 5.89
CA GLY A 25 7.16 9.98 6.73
C GLY A 25 7.76 11.33 6.31
N LYS A 26 9.02 11.35 5.87
CA LYS A 26 9.65 12.55 5.34
C LYS A 26 9.01 12.99 4.02
N LEU A 27 8.82 12.08 3.09
CA LEU A 27 8.20 12.39 1.80
C LEU A 27 6.76 12.86 1.98
N MET A 28 5.99 12.24 2.87
CA MET A 28 4.63 12.69 3.17
C MET A 28 4.63 14.13 3.70
N ASN A 29 5.52 14.44 4.65
CA ASN A 29 5.62 15.78 5.22
C ASN A 29 6.08 16.82 4.18
N ASP A 30 7.15 16.53 3.44
CA ASP A 30 7.73 17.43 2.43
C ASP A 30 6.75 17.72 1.28
N ASN A 31 5.75 16.85 1.07
CA ASN A 31 4.73 16.99 0.03
C ASN A 31 3.32 17.33 0.58
N ASP A 32 3.19 17.67 1.87
CA ASP A 32 1.93 17.97 2.55
C ASP A 32 0.83 16.90 2.36
N ILE A 33 1.26 15.64 2.25
CA ILE A 33 0.34 14.50 2.13
C ILE A 33 -0.30 14.26 3.49
N LYS A 34 -1.61 14.47 3.54
CA LYS A 34 -2.45 14.19 4.71
C LYS A 34 -3.16 12.85 4.52
N LEU A 35 -3.14 12.05 5.57
CA LEU A 35 -3.91 10.81 5.67
C LEU A 35 -5.11 11.08 6.57
N ASP A 36 -6.30 10.98 6.03
CA ASP A 36 -7.53 11.15 6.78
C ASP A 36 -8.28 9.81 6.95
N TYR A 37 -9.28 9.83 7.82
CA TYR A 37 -10.08 8.64 8.10
C TYR A 37 -10.88 8.18 6.88
N ALA A 38 -11.30 9.11 6.01
CA ALA A 38 -12.08 8.77 4.83
C ALA A 38 -11.22 7.99 3.81
N ASP A 39 -9.94 8.33 3.68
CA ASP A 39 -9.01 7.59 2.83
C ASP A 39 -8.84 6.14 3.32
N VAL A 40 -8.61 5.98 4.63
CA VAL A 40 -8.45 4.67 5.27
C VAL A 40 -9.74 3.85 5.19
N LEU A 41 -10.89 4.49 5.38
CA LEU A 41 -12.20 3.85 5.24
C LEU A 41 -12.46 3.41 3.80
N GLY A 42 -12.16 4.25 2.82
CA GLY A 42 -12.32 3.91 1.40
C GLY A 42 -11.47 2.71 0.99
N GLN A 43 -10.22 2.66 1.44
CA GLN A 43 -9.36 1.50 1.21
C GLN A 43 -9.89 0.25 1.93
N ALA A 44 -10.37 0.40 3.17
CA ALA A 44 -10.97 -0.69 3.92
C ALA A 44 -12.22 -1.27 3.22
N GLU A 45 -13.08 -0.41 2.66
CA GLU A 45 -14.24 -0.84 1.86
C GLU A 45 -13.80 -1.60 0.61
N GLN A 46 -12.75 -1.16 -0.08
CA GLN A 46 -12.22 -1.86 -1.24
C GLN A 46 -11.69 -3.26 -0.87
N LEU A 47 -10.99 -3.39 0.25
CA LEU A 47 -10.51 -4.68 0.76
C LEU A 47 -11.67 -5.62 1.10
N VAL A 48 -12.73 -5.10 1.75
CA VAL A 48 -13.95 -5.87 2.03
C VAL A 48 -14.60 -6.34 0.73
N ARG A 49 -14.75 -5.47 -0.28
CA ARG A 49 -15.30 -5.86 -1.60
C ARG A 49 -14.46 -6.92 -2.28
N ASN A 50 -13.13 -6.81 -2.23
CA ASN A 50 -12.21 -7.80 -2.78
C ASN A 50 -12.35 -9.15 -2.07
N GLN A 51 -12.44 -9.15 -0.73
CA GLN A 51 -12.66 -10.35 0.05
C GLN A 51 -14.00 -11.02 -0.28
N LEU A 52 -15.08 -10.24 -0.39
CA LEU A 52 -16.40 -10.74 -0.77
C LEU A 52 -16.44 -11.31 -2.19
N ALA A 53 -15.78 -10.63 -3.14
CA ALA A 53 -15.66 -11.09 -4.52
C ALA A 53 -14.95 -12.45 -4.61
N MET A 54 -13.95 -12.69 -3.76
CA MET A 54 -13.26 -13.99 -3.67
C MET A 54 -14.20 -15.13 -3.23
N TYR A 55 -15.26 -14.81 -2.48
CA TYR A 55 -16.33 -15.75 -2.10
C TYR A 55 -17.52 -15.75 -3.08
N GLY A 56 -17.42 -15.05 -4.22
CA GLY A 56 -18.47 -14.95 -5.22
C GLY A 56 -19.64 -14.04 -4.83
N ILE A 57 -19.47 -13.21 -3.80
CA ILE A 57 -20.48 -12.25 -3.34
C ILE A 57 -20.19 -10.90 -3.98
N HIS A 58 -21.01 -10.52 -4.97
CA HIS A 58 -20.80 -9.31 -5.75
C HIS A 58 -21.87 -8.22 -5.49
N HIS A 59 -22.83 -8.46 -4.60
CA HIS A 59 -24.06 -7.67 -4.54
C HIS A 59 -24.41 -7.18 -3.12
N LEU A 60 -23.41 -6.96 -2.26
CA LEU A 60 -23.66 -6.26 -0.99
C LEU A 60 -23.94 -4.78 -1.26
N GLY A 61 -24.90 -4.21 -0.53
CA GLY A 61 -25.13 -2.77 -0.55
C GLY A 61 -23.94 -2.01 0.06
N ASP A 62 -23.70 -0.79 -0.40
CA ASP A 62 -22.59 0.04 0.08
C ASP A 62 -22.62 0.27 1.60
N GLU A 63 -23.82 0.39 2.19
CA GLU A 63 -23.99 0.50 3.64
C GLU A 63 -23.51 -0.74 4.40
N GLU A 64 -23.67 -1.93 3.83
CA GLU A 64 -23.21 -3.17 4.46
C GLU A 64 -21.69 -3.29 4.34
N VAL A 65 -21.13 -2.98 3.17
CA VAL A 65 -19.67 -2.93 2.97
C VAL A 65 -19.02 -1.95 3.94
N GLN A 66 -19.59 -0.76 4.10
CA GLN A 66 -19.08 0.24 5.03
C GLN A 66 -19.12 -0.25 6.49
N LYS A 67 -20.17 -0.98 6.91
CA LYS A 67 -20.22 -1.58 8.26
C LYS A 67 -19.09 -2.58 8.48
N TYR A 68 -18.82 -3.45 7.52
CA TYR A 68 -17.70 -4.39 7.60
C TYR A 68 -16.34 -3.68 7.59
N ALA A 69 -16.19 -2.63 6.79
CA ALA A 69 -14.98 -1.82 6.75
C ALA A 69 -14.72 -1.14 8.10
N VAL A 70 -15.75 -0.53 8.71
CA VAL A 70 -15.66 0.06 10.05
C VAL A 70 -15.31 -1.00 11.10
N GLU A 71 -15.88 -2.21 11.00
CA GLU A 71 -15.53 -3.31 11.89
C GLU A 71 -14.06 -3.73 11.74
N MET A 72 -13.57 -3.85 10.51
CA MET A 72 -12.16 -4.14 10.23
C MET A 72 -11.23 -3.08 10.82
N LEU A 73 -11.62 -1.81 10.77
CA LEU A 73 -10.85 -0.69 11.33
C LEU A 73 -10.90 -0.60 12.87
N LYS A 74 -11.59 -1.51 13.56
CA LYS A 74 -11.43 -1.64 15.02
C LYS A 74 -10.14 -2.36 15.40
N ASP A 75 -9.61 -3.18 14.49
CA ASP A 75 -8.34 -3.86 14.68
C ASP A 75 -7.18 -2.88 14.40
N GLN A 76 -6.37 -2.62 15.44
CA GLN A 76 -5.24 -1.70 15.36
C GLN A 76 -4.17 -2.15 14.36
N GLU A 77 -3.99 -3.45 14.16
CA GLU A 77 -3.05 -3.97 13.17
C GLU A 77 -3.55 -3.69 11.76
N GLN A 78 -4.84 -3.95 11.50
CA GLN A 78 -5.48 -3.66 10.22
C GLN A 78 -5.44 -2.17 9.91
N VAL A 79 -5.78 -1.30 10.88
CA VAL A 79 -5.69 0.16 10.71
C VAL A 79 -4.29 0.58 10.31
N ARG A 80 -3.25 0.05 10.96
CA ARG A 80 -1.86 0.39 10.63
C ARG A 80 -1.48 -0.06 9.23
N GLN A 81 -1.84 -1.28 8.85
CA GLN A 81 -1.54 -1.81 7.53
C GLN A 81 -2.24 -1.00 6.44
N ILE A 82 -3.54 -0.78 6.58
CA ILE A 82 -4.35 -0.04 5.61
C ILE A 82 -3.88 1.42 5.51
N SER A 83 -3.53 2.05 6.63
CA SER A 83 -2.99 3.41 6.63
C SER A 83 -1.66 3.49 5.85
N SER A 84 -0.79 2.48 5.98
CA SER A 84 0.46 2.44 5.23
C SER A 84 0.23 2.21 3.73
N GLU A 85 -0.71 1.34 3.35
CA GLU A 85 -1.09 1.16 1.95
C GLU A 85 -1.61 2.45 1.32
N VAL A 86 -2.49 3.17 2.03
CA VAL A 86 -3.02 4.46 1.59
C VAL A 86 -1.92 5.52 1.48
N ALA A 87 -1.03 5.59 2.46
CA ALA A 87 0.11 6.51 2.43
C ALA A 87 1.01 6.25 1.22
N MET A 88 1.30 4.98 0.92
CA MET A 88 2.09 4.58 -0.24
C MET A 88 1.41 4.95 -1.56
N ALA A 89 0.12 4.71 -1.70
CA ALA A 89 -0.63 5.09 -2.90
C ALA A 89 -0.60 6.62 -3.14
N LYS A 90 -0.82 7.42 -2.10
CA LYS A 90 -0.73 8.88 -2.21
C LYS A 90 0.68 9.36 -2.55
N LEU A 91 1.70 8.70 -1.99
CA LEU A 91 3.09 8.98 -2.33
C LEU A 91 3.41 8.63 -3.79
N GLU A 92 2.91 7.51 -4.27
CA GLU A 92 3.04 7.11 -5.67
C GLU A 92 2.45 8.17 -6.60
N ASP A 93 1.24 8.66 -6.31
CA ASP A 93 0.60 9.74 -7.09
C ASP A 93 1.47 10.99 -7.16
N VAL A 94 2.00 11.44 -6.02
CA VAL A 94 2.90 12.61 -5.95
C VAL A 94 4.21 12.38 -6.70
N ILE A 95 4.79 11.18 -6.59
CA ILE A 95 6.01 10.80 -7.30
C ILE A 95 5.74 10.82 -8.80
N LEU A 96 4.63 10.23 -9.26
CA LEU A 96 4.24 10.18 -10.66
C LEU A 96 3.89 11.56 -11.22
N GLU A 97 3.37 12.47 -10.40
CA GLU A 97 3.12 13.87 -10.80
C GLU A 97 4.44 14.63 -11.01
N LYS A 98 5.40 14.43 -10.10
CA LYS A 98 6.70 15.15 -10.12
C LYS A 98 7.74 14.50 -11.03
N ALA A 99 7.58 13.22 -11.35
CA ALA A 99 8.53 12.48 -12.17
C ALA A 99 8.47 12.94 -13.63
N THR A 100 9.63 13.07 -14.24
CA THR A 100 9.72 13.27 -15.69
C THR A 100 9.40 11.96 -16.40
N LYS A 101 8.28 11.93 -17.13
CA LYS A 101 7.86 10.74 -17.89
C LYS A 101 8.48 10.77 -19.28
N LYS A 102 9.16 9.68 -19.65
CA LYS A 102 9.65 9.46 -21.01
C LYS A 102 8.78 8.41 -21.68
N GLU A 103 7.90 8.85 -22.57
CA GLU A 103 7.08 7.93 -23.36
C GLU A 103 7.90 7.38 -24.53
N THR A 104 7.89 6.06 -24.68
CA THR A 104 8.52 5.36 -25.80
C THR A 104 7.52 4.42 -26.43
N LYS A 105 7.34 4.54 -27.75
CA LYS A 105 6.53 3.60 -28.51
C LYS A 105 7.34 2.32 -28.72
N ILE A 106 6.89 1.23 -28.11
CA ILE A 106 7.47 -0.10 -28.24
C ILE A 106 6.41 -1.06 -28.83
N SER A 107 6.87 -2.10 -29.50
CA SER A 107 6.07 -3.22 -29.98
C SER A 107 5.73 -4.20 -28.85
N HIS A 108 4.80 -5.13 -29.11
CA HIS A 108 4.46 -6.18 -28.16
C HIS A 108 5.66 -7.05 -27.81
N ASP A 109 6.46 -7.41 -28.81
CA ASP A 109 7.64 -8.26 -28.63
C ASP A 109 8.69 -7.54 -27.77
N GLU A 110 8.96 -6.26 -28.02
CA GLU A 110 9.85 -5.43 -27.20
C GLU A 110 9.36 -5.28 -25.76
N PHE A 111 8.05 -5.18 -25.53
CA PHE A 111 7.48 -5.16 -24.18
C PHE A 111 7.70 -6.49 -23.44
N LEU A 112 7.50 -7.63 -24.13
CA LEU A 112 7.75 -8.95 -23.54
C LEU A 112 9.23 -9.21 -23.26
N GLU A 113 10.14 -8.63 -24.03
CA GLU A 113 11.58 -8.67 -23.75
C GLU A 113 11.94 -7.84 -22.51
N GLU A 114 11.33 -6.67 -22.32
CA GLU A 114 11.61 -5.81 -21.17
C GLU A 114 11.13 -6.43 -19.84
N LEU A 115 9.99 -7.14 -19.84
CA LEU A 115 9.49 -7.86 -18.65
C LEU A 115 10.39 -9.00 -18.16
N LYS A 116 11.35 -9.46 -18.97
CA LYS A 116 12.26 -10.56 -18.65
C LYS A 116 13.60 -10.11 -18.08
N LYS A 117 13.88 -8.79 -18.09
CA LYS A 117 15.07 -8.21 -17.46
C LYS A 117 14.89 -8.08 -15.95
#